data_AF-A0A2X3H932-F1
#
_entry.id   AF-A0A2X3H932-F1
#
_cell.length_a   1.000
_cell.length_b   1.000
_cell.length_c   1.000
_cell.angle_alpha   90.00
_cell.angle_beta   90.00
_cell.angle_gamma   90.00
#
_symmetry.space_group_name_H-M   'P 1'
#
loop_
_entity.id
_entity.type
_entity.pdbx_description
1 polymer ?
#
loop_
_entity_poly.entity_id
_entity_poly.type
_entity_poly.pdbx_seq_one_letter_code
_entity_poly.pdbx_strand_id
1 'polypeptide(L)'
;MPDITIPLDTRKTPSQNAQYYFTRYQKLRNAVAYVNEQIALTQEEITYLDGILAQLETASPSDVEEIRQELAEQGYIRYKKPKNGRQKNAQPKLEKYTSTSGLPILVGKNNKQNEYLTNKLAKNNELWFHVKDLPGSHVVIQDPNPDEVSITEAAMIAAYFSKARLSSTVPVDATLIKHVKKPNGAKPGYVIYDNQTTYFVTPDEEKVQALKN
;
A
#
# COMPACT_ATOMS: atom_id res chain seq x y z
N MET A 1 23.02 -46.23 4.14
CA MET A 1 22.70 -45.02 4.91
C MET A 1 23.94 -44.68 5.74
N PRO A 2 24.29 -43.40 5.94
CA PRO A 2 25.39 -43.05 6.83
C PRO A 2 25.04 -43.39 8.28
N ASP A 3 26.02 -43.81 9.06
CA ASP A 3 25.86 -44.01 10.50
C ASP A 3 25.64 -42.66 11.19
N ILE A 4 24.63 -42.58 12.07
CA ILE A 4 24.28 -41.36 12.80
C ILE A 4 24.40 -41.62 14.30
N THR A 5 25.19 -40.80 14.99
CA THR A 5 25.33 -40.85 16.45
C THR A 5 24.35 -39.88 17.11
N ILE A 6 23.41 -40.41 17.90
CA ILE A 6 22.43 -39.60 18.65
C ILE A 6 22.90 -39.47 20.11
N PRO A 7 23.11 -38.24 20.63
CA PRO A 7 23.48 -38.07 22.02
C PRO A 7 22.31 -38.42 22.95
N LEU A 8 22.59 -39.10 24.06
CA LEU A 8 21.59 -39.50 25.05
C LEU A 8 21.95 -38.94 26.43
N ASP A 9 20.94 -38.57 27.21
CA ASP A 9 21.13 -38.33 28.65
C ASP A 9 21.16 -39.69 29.36
N THR A 10 22.29 -40.01 29.99
CA THR A 10 22.52 -41.29 30.69
C THR A 10 21.61 -41.49 31.90
N ARG A 11 20.99 -40.41 32.39
CA ARG A 11 20.03 -40.46 33.52
C ARG A 11 18.61 -40.80 33.07
N LYS A 12 18.35 -40.91 31.77
CA LYS A 12 17.03 -41.18 31.19
C LYS A 12 17.01 -42.54 30.49
N THR A 13 15.85 -43.19 30.46
CA THR A 13 15.67 -44.41 29.67
C THR A 13 15.75 -44.11 28.17
N PRO A 14 16.01 -45.11 27.31
CA PRO A 14 16.01 -44.92 25.86
C PRO A 14 14.69 -44.34 25.33
N SER A 15 13.55 -44.81 25.84
CA SER A 15 12.22 -44.29 25.48
C SER A 15 12.04 -42.83 25.92
N GLN A 16 12.51 -42.45 27.11
CA GLN A 16 12.47 -41.06 27.59
C GLN A 16 13.36 -40.12 26.76
N ASN A 17 14.54 -40.58 26.33
CA ASN A 17 15.40 -39.83 25.40
C ASN A 17 14.72 -39.64 24.04
N ALA A 18 14.11 -40.70 23.49
CA ALA A 18 13.34 -40.60 22.24
C ALA A 18 12.17 -39.62 22.37
N GLN A 19 11.39 -39.73 23.44
CA GLN A 19 10.28 -38.81 23.73
C GLN A 19 10.75 -37.36 23.85
N TYR A 20 11.89 -37.11 24.51
CA TYR A 20 12.49 -35.78 24.57
C TYR A 20 12.77 -35.20 23.17
N TYR A 21 13.36 -36.00 22.27
CA TYR A 21 13.60 -35.57 20.89
C TYR A 21 12.29 -35.33 20.12
N PHE A 22 11.26 -36.17 20.29
CA PHE A 22 9.95 -35.95 19.68
C PHE A 22 9.28 -34.67 20.19
N THR A 23 9.29 -34.41 21.49
CA THR A 23 8.75 -33.18 22.08
C THR A 23 9.52 -31.96 21.62
N ARG A 24 10.86 -32.05 21.54
CA ARG A 24 11.71 -30.97 21.01
C ARG A 24 11.40 -30.70 19.54
N TYR A 25 11.28 -31.74 18.72
CA TYR A 25 10.88 -31.62 17.33
C TYR A 25 9.53 -30.92 17.19
N GLN A 26 8.51 -31.35 17.93
CA GLN A 26 7.17 -30.76 17.85
C GLN A 26 7.18 -29.28 18.28
N LYS A 27 7.91 -28.94 19.35
CA LYS A 27 8.10 -27.55 19.79
C LYS A 27 8.77 -26.70 18.71
N LEU A 28 9.86 -27.19 18.12
CA LEU A 28 10.58 -26.47 17.07
C LEU A 28 9.75 -26.33 15.79
N ARG A 29 9.02 -27.37 15.39
CA ARG A 29 8.11 -27.32 14.24
C ARG A 29 7.04 -26.25 14.40
N ASN A 30 6.41 -26.19 15.58
CA ASN A 30 5.41 -25.18 15.87
C ASN A 30 6.03 -23.78 15.95
N ALA A 31 7.24 -23.65 16.52
CA ALA A 31 7.96 -22.39 16.58
C ALA A 31 8.32 -21.87 15.18
N VAL A 32 8.75 -22.72 14.25
CA VAL A 32 9.04 -22.34 12.87
C VAL A 32 7.80 -21.77 12.19
N ALA A 33 6.64 -22.43 12.34
CA ALA A 33 5.38 -21.93 11.77
C ALA A 33 5.02 -20.54 12.31
N TYR A 34 5.07 -20.37 13.64
CA TYR A 34 4.77 -19.09 14.29
C TYR A 34 5.77 -17.97 13.90
N VAL A 35 7.07 -18.27 13.87
CA VAL A 35 8.09 -17.28 13.51
C VAL A 35 7.92 -16.83 12.05
N ASN A 36 7.61 -17.74 11.13
CA ASN A 36 7.35 -17.38 9.74
C ASN A 36 6.12 -16.47 9.59
N GLU A 37 5.06 -16.70 10.38
CA GLU A 37 3.91 -15.81 10.45
C GLU A 37 4.31 -14.41 10.96
N GLN A 38 5.09 -14.34 12.04
CA GLN A 38 5.56 -13.06 12.58
C GLN A 38 6.47 -12.29 11.60
N ILE A 39 7.32 -13.00 10.85
CA ILE A 39 8.17 -12.40 9.80
C ILE A 39 7.28 -11.77 8.72
N ALA A 40 6.24 -12.49 8.26
CA ALA A 40 5.32 -11.98 7.25
C ALA A 40 4.59 -10.71 7.73
N LEU A 41 4.02 -10.75 8.95
CA LEU A 41 3.34 -9.59 9.55
C LEU A 41 4.27 -8.38 9.72
N THR A 42 5.51 -8.62 10.14
CA THR A 42 6.52 -7.57 10.29
C THR A 42 6.88 -6.96 8.94
N GLN A 43 7.00 -7.78 7.90
CA GLN A 43 7.31 -7.29 6.55
C GLN A 43 6.16 -6.45 5.98
N GLU A 44 4.90 -6.84 6.21
CA GLU A 44 3.71 -6.03 5.85
C GLU A 44 3.69 -4.69 6.59
N GLU A 45 4.10 -4.68 7.86
CA GLU A 45 4.21 -3.46 8.65
C GLU A 45 5.31 -2.51 8.15
N ILE A 46 6.48 -3.04 7.80
CA ILE A 46 7.56 -2.26 7.16
C ILE A 46 7.05 -1.64 5.87
N THR A 47 6.41 -2.42 4.99
CA THR A 47 5.88 -1.91 3.72
C THR A 47 4.84 -0.80 3.92
N TYR A 48 3.96 -0.96 4.92
CA TYR A 48 2.99 0.08 5.28
C TYR A 48 3.66 1.38 5.72
N LEU A 49 4.63 1.30 6.65
CA LEU A 49 5.33 2.47 7.18
C LEU A 49 6.21 3.15 6.12
N ASP A 50 6.84 2.37 5.23
CA ASP A 50 7.54 2.89 4.05
C ASP A 50 6.59 3.69 3.13
N GLY A 51 5.35 3.23 2.97
CA GLY A 51 4.31 3.95 2.25
C GLY A 51 3.95 5.28 2.90
N ILE A 52 3.82 5.30 4.22
CA ILE A 52 3.59 6.55 4.99
C ILE A 52 4.76 7.52 4.79
N LEU A 53 6.01 7.04 4.83
CA LEU A 53 7.18 7.87 4.57
C LEU A 53 7.15 8.50 3.17
N ALA A 54 6.85 7.71 2.15
CA ALA A 54 6.73 8.22 0.77
C ALA A 54 5.61 9.28 0.62
N GLN A 55 4.48 9.09 1.30
CA GLN A 55 3.39 10.09 1.33
C GLN A 55 3.83 11.40 1.99
N LEU A 56 4.60 11.33 3.08
CA LEU A 56 5.09 12.51 3.78
C LEU A 56 6.05 13.37 2.96
N GLU A 57 6.80 12.80 2.01
CA GLU A 57 7.72 13.55 1.15
C GLU A 57 7.01 14.57 0.24
N THR A 58 5.73 14.34 -0.08
CA THR A 58 4.93 15.19 -0.98
C THR A 58 3.68 15.77 -0.30
N ALA A 59 3.52 15.52 1.00
CA ALA A 59 2.36 15.91 1.77
C ALA A 59 2.28 17.42 1.99
N SER A 60 1.09 17.98 1.77
CA SER A 60 0.76 19.33 2.24
C SER A 60 0.43 19.32 3.74
N PRO A 61 0.39 20.49 4.43
CA PRO A 61 0.06 20.53 5.85
C PRO A 61 -1.29 19.88 6.22
N SER A 62 -2.28 19.92 5.33
CA SER A 62 -3.55 19.21 5.54
C SER A 62 -3.41 17.70 5.39
N ASP A 63 -2.59 17.24 4.44
CA ASP A 63 -2.35 15.80 4.24
C ASP A 63 -1.64 15.20 5.45
N VAL A 64 -0.70 15.94 6.06
CA VAL A 64 0.00 15.53 7.29
C VAL A 64 -0.98 15.32 8.45
N GLU A 65 -1.99 16.18 8.60
CA GLU A 65 -3.01 16.01 9.64
C GLU A 65 -3.87 14.74 9.40
N GLU A 66 -4.20 14.44 8.15
CA GLU A 66 -4.93 13.21 7.79
C GLU A 66 -4.08 11.95 8.06
N ILE A 67 -2.80 11.95 7.68
CA ILE A 67 -1.84 10.87 7.98
C ILE A 67 -1.69 10.67 9.49
N ARG A 68 -1.60 11.76 10.25
CA ARG A 68 -1.50 11.69 11.72
C ARG A 68 -2.77 11.10 12.35
N GLN A 69 -3.94 11.42 11.81
CA GLN A 69 -5.19 10.79 12.24
C GLN A 69 -5.23 9.30 11.89
N GLU A 70 -4.76 8.91 10.71
CA GLU A 70 -4.63 7.51 10.30
C GLU A 70 -3.74 6.72 11.26
N LEU A 71 -2.51 7.22 11.53
CA LEU A 71 -1.58 6.57 12.45
C LEU A 71 -2.17 6.42 13.86
N ALA A 72 -3.00 7.36 14.29
CA ALA A 72 -3.68 7.27 15.57
C ALA A 72 -4.81 6.23 15.57
N GLU A 73 -5.57 6.12 14.48
CA GLU A 73 -6.62 5.11 14.29
C GLU A 73 -6.03 3.69 14.21
N GLN A 74 -4.84 3.56 13.63
CA GLN A 74 -4.08 2.30 13.57
C GLN A 74 -3.34 1.99 14.89
N GLY A 75 -3.33 2.91 15.87
CA GLY A 75 -2.71 2.68 17.18
C GLY A 75 -1.20 2.93 17.26
N TYR A 76 -0.58 3.43 16.19
CA TYR A 76 0.85 3.76 16.16
C TYR A 76 1.20 4.97 17.04
N ILE A 77 0.29 5.95 17.12
CA ILE A 77 0.50 7.16 17.91
C ILE A 77 -0.70 7.49 18.80
N ARG A 78 -0.42 8.15 19.93
CA ARG A 78 -1.49 8.70 20.77
C ARG A 78 -1.94 10.04 20.21
N TYR A 79 -3.20 10.13 19.79
CA TYR A 79 -3.80 11.39 19.39
C TYR A 79 -4.84 11.88 20.40
N LYS A 80 -4.56 13.03 21.03
CA LYS A 80 -5.59 13.76 21.79
C LYS A 80 -6.46 14.56 20.82
N LYS A 81 -7.68 14.09 20.57
CA LYS A 81 -8.68 14.89 19.84
C LYS A 81 -8.94 16.20 20.59
N PRO A 82 -9.00 17.36 19.91
CA PRO A 82 -9.37 18.61 20.54
C PRO A 82 -10.80 18.53 21.09
N LYS A 83 -11.01 18.94 22.34
CA LYS A 83 -12.27 18.74 23.10
C LYS A 83 -13.50 19.45 22.52
N ASN A 84 -13.34 20.44 21.63
CA ASN A 84 -14.43 21.31 21.17
C ASN A 84 -14.50 21.48 19.64
N GLY A 85 -14.40 20.40 18.88
CA GLY A 85 -14.64 20.43 17.45
C GLY A 85 -15.58 19.30 17.05
N ARG A 86 -16.81 19.62 16.61
CA ARG A 86 -17.53 18.74 15.69
C ARG A 86 -16.58 18.53 14.50
N GLN A 87 -15.89 17.39 14.44
CA GLN A 87 -15.36 16.89 13.18
C GLN A 87 -16.59 16.70 12.30
N LYS A 88 -16.95 17.73 11.52
CA LYS A 88 -17.75 17.49 10.33
C LYS A 88 -16.99 16.41 9.58
N ASN A 89 -17.69 15.35 9.21
CA ASN A 89 -17.22 14.36 8.25
C ASN A 89 -16.94 15.08 6.92
N ALA A 90 -15.88 15.90 6.88
CA ALA A 90 -15.40 16.54 5.68
C ALA A 90 -14.83 15.40 4.85
N GLN A 91 -15.37 15.25 3.64
CA GLN A 91 -14.83 14.30 2.68
C GLN A 91 -13.35 14.64 2.45
N PRO A 92 -12.46 13.64 2.35
CA PRO A 92 -11.05 13.88 2.06
C PRO A 92 -10.92 14.71 0.80
N LYS A 93 -10.08 15.75 0.85
CA LYS A 93 -9.88 16.62 -0.31
C LYS A 93 -8.82 16.00 -1.21
N LEU A 94 -9.24 15.54 -2.38
CA LEU A 94 -8.33 15.01 -3.40
C LEU A 94 -7.65 16.13 -4.18
N GLU A 95 -6.44 15.86 -4.65
CA GLU A 95 -5.76 16.75 -5.58
C GLU A 95 -6.31 16.53 -7.00
N LYS A 96 -6.49 17.63 -7.74
CA LYS A 96 -7.11 17.62 -9.06
C LYS A 96 -6.11 18.12 -10.07
N TYR A 97 -5.99 17.35 -11.14
CA TYR A 97 -5.20 17.67 -12.32
C TYR A 97 -6.14 17.66 -13.53
N THR A 98 -5.72 18.33 -14.59
CA THR A 98 -6.37 18.26 -15.89
C THR A 98 -5.32 17.81 -16.90
N SER A 99 -5.58 16.71 -17.60
CA SER A 99 -4.71 16.25 -18.69
C SER A 99 -4.58 17.35 -19.75
N THR A 100 -3.57 17.25 -20.61
CA THR A 100 -3.44 18.16 -21.77
C THR A 100 -4.67 18.11 -22.68
N SER A 101 -5.37 16.97 -22.74
CA SER A 101 -6.61 16.76 -23.48
C SER A 101 -7.87 17.31 -22.79
N GLY A 102 -7.75 17.91 -21.60
CA GLY A 102 -8.86 18.48 -20.84
C GLY A 102 -9.61 17.52 -19.92
N LEU A 103 -9.19 16.26 -19.81
CA LEU A 103 -9.79 15.26 -18.93
C LEU A 103 -9.39 15.46 -17.45
N PRO A 104 -10.34 15.35 -16.50
CA PRO A 104 -10.05 15.46 -15.08
C PRO A 104 -9.35 14.21 -14.53
N ILE A 105 -8.26 14.43 -13.80
CA ILE A 105 -7.48 13.40 -13.11
C ILE A 105 -7.50 13.68 -11.60
N LEU A 106 -7.83 12.67 -10.80
CA LEU A 106 -7.86 12.76 -9.34
C LEU A 106 -6.72 11.95 -8.73
N VAL A 107 -6.11 12.52 -7.68
CA VAL A 107 -4.99 11.90 -6.95
C VAL A 107 -5.28 11.88 -5.46
N GLY A 108 -5.11 10.72 -4.84
CA GLY A 108 -5.06 10.60 -3.38
C GLY A 108 -3.63 10.65 -2.86
N LYS A 109 -3.31 11.61 -2.00
CA LYS A 109 -1.95 11.79 -1.45
C LYS A 109 -1.67 11.04 -0.15
N ASN A 110 -2.69 10.41 0.42
CA ASN A 110 -2.55 9.56 1.59
C ASN A 110 -3.55 8.40 1.53
N ASN A 111 -3.42 7.43 2.44
CA ASN A 111 -4.27 6.23 2.39
C ASN A 111 -5.76 6.52 2.62
N LYS A 112 -6.11 7.55 3.41
CA LYS A 112 -7.51 7.96 3.61
C LYS A 112 -8.12 8.52 2.32
N GLN A 113 -7.36 9.36 1.61
CA GLN A 113 -7.73 9.89 0.31
C GLN A 113 -7.80 8.79 -0.75
N ASN A 114 -6.82 7.89 -0.80
CA ASN A 114 -6.81 6.73 -1.70
C ASN A 114 -8.04 5.84 -1.49
N GLU A 115 -8.38 5.56 -0.23
CA GLU A 115 -9.54 4.75 0.11
C GLU A 115 -10.85 5.43 -0.31
N TYR A 116 -10.97 6.74 -0.11
CA TYR A 116 -12.13 7.51 -0.57
C TYR A 116 -12.22 7.55 -2.10
N LEU A 117 -11.11 7.84 -2.78
CA LEU A 117 -11.04 7.90 -4.23
C LEU A 117 -11.45 6.56 -4.86
N THR A 118 -10.80 5.47 -4.47
CA THR A 118 -10.99 4.16 -5.11
C THR A 118 -12.30 3.49 -4.72
N ASN A 119 -12.72 3.56 -3.44
CA ASN A 119 -13.86 2.76 -2.97
C ASN A 119 -15.18 3.53 -2.88
N LYS A 120 -15.17 4.87 -3.00
CA LYS A 120 -16.39 5.69 -2.82
C LYS A 120 -16.65 6.67 -3.94
N LEU A 121 -15.62 7.34 -4.47
CA LEU A 121 -15.80 8.42 -5.44
C LEU A 121 -15.75 7.94 -6.89
N ALA A 122 -14.74 7.14 -7.23
CA ALA A 122 -14.50 6.71 -8.61
C ALA A 122 -15.60 5.75 -9.10
N LYS A 123 -15.90 5.82 -10.39
CA LYS A 123 -16.90 4.96 -11.03
C LYS A 123 -16.27 3.69 -11.58
N ASN A 124 -17.05 2.62 -11.63
CA ASN A 124 -16.62 1.29 -12.06
C ASN A 124 -15.95 1.21 -13.45
N ASN A 125 -16.23 2.17 -14.33
CA ASN A 125 -15.70 2.25 -15.70
C ASN A 125 -14.58 3.29 -15.87
N GLU A 126 -14.12 3.92 -14.80
CA GLU A 126 -12.97 4.83 -14.82
C GLU A 126 -11.67 4.04 -14.64
N LEU A 127 -10.58 4.52 -15.25
CA LEU A 127 -9.25 3.91 -15.13
C LEU A 127 -8.56 4.37 -13.85
N TRP A 128 -8.09 3.39 -13.08
CA TRP A 128 -7.28 3.53 -11.88
C TRP A 128 -5.82 3.18 -12.19
N PHE A 129 -4.90 3.90 -11.58
CA PHE A 129 -3.46 3.75 -11.75
C PHE A 129 -2.75 3.70 -10.40
N HIS A 130 -1.71 2.88 -10.32
CA HIS A 130 -0.80 2.79 -9.19
C HIS A 130 0.55 2.24 -9.62
N VAL A 131 1.62 2.67 -8.96
CA VAL A 131 2.97 2.12 -9.24
C VAL A 131 3.00 0.62 -8.94
N LYS A 132 3.66 -0.15 -9.80
CA LYS A 132 3.72 -1.60 -9.62
C LYS A 132 4.67 -1.98 -8.47
N ASP A 133 4.21 -2.86 -7.59
CA ASP A 133 4.98 -3.47 -6.48
C ASP A 133 5.65 -2.49 -5.50
N LEU A 134 5.30 -1.20 -5.55
CA LEU A 134 5.87 -0.14 -4.70
C LEU A 134 4.76 0.68 -4.04
N PRO A 135 5.03 1.33 -2.90
CA PRO A 135 4.07 2.26 -2.31
C PRO A 135 3.90 3.52 -3.18
N GLY A 136 2.65 3.93 -3.42
CA GLY A 136 2.33 5.17 -4.11
C GLY A 136 0.88 5.62 -3.95
N SER A 137 0.58 6.74 -4.58
CA SER A 137 -0.76 7.32 -4.65
C SER A 137 -1.67 6.55 -5.60
N HIS A 138 -2.96 6.53 -5.29
CA HIS A 138 -3.98 6.10 -6.24
C HIS A 138 -4.34 7.28 -7.15
N VAL A 139 -4.35 7.02 -8.46
CA VAL A 139 -4.71 8.03 -9.47
C VAL A 139 -5.87 7.50 -10.30
N VAL A 140 -6.84 8.36 -10.62
CA VAL A 140 -8.01 7.99 -11.43
C VAL A 140 -8.28 9.04 -12.49
N ILE A 141 -8.48 8.62 -13.74
CA ILE A 141 -8.99 9.50 -14.80
C ILE A 141 -10.52 9.41 -14.79
N GLN A 142 -11.22 10.53 -14.64
CA GLN A 142 -12.69 10.57 -14.58
C GLN A 142 -13.31 10.57 -15.98
N ASP A 143 -12.88 9.64 -16.82
CA ASP A 143 -13.40 9.41 -18.17
C ASP A 143 -13.44 7.90 -18.46
N PRO A 144 -14.51 7.38 -19.08
CA PRO A 144 -14.61 5.96 -19.40
C PRO A 144 -13.77 5.51 -20.60
N ASN A 145 -13.36 6.44 -21.47
CA ASN A 145 -12.58 6.17 -22.68
C ASN A 145 -11.48 7.25 -22.87
N PRO A 146 -10.51 7.34 -21.94
CA PRO A 146 -9.47 8.35 -22.04
C PRO A 146 -8.55 8.09 -23.22
N ASP A 147 -8.02 9.16 -23.79
CA ASP A 147 -7.01 9.12 -24.84
C ASP A 147 -5.63 8.70 -24.29
N GLU A 148 -4.75 8.24 -25.18
CA GLU A 148 -3.42 7.73 -24.81
C GLU A 148 -2.55 8.79 -24.10
N VAL A 149 -2.73 10.08 -24.41
CA VAL A 149 -1.99 11.17 -23.77
C VAL A 149 -2.41 11.26 -22.31
N SER A 150 -3.72 11.31 -22.04
CA SER A 150 -4.28 11.33 -20.68
C SER A 150 -3.87 10.10 -19.86
N ILE A 151 -3.84 8.91 -20.47
CA ILE A 151 -3.36 7.67 -19.83
C ILE A 151 -1.90 7.79 -19.41
N THR A 152 -1.05 8.29 -20.31
CA THR A 152 0.38 8.47 -20.05
C THR A 152 0.63 9.51 -18.96
N GLU A 153 -0.11 10.61 -18.98
CA GLU A 153 -0.03 11.67 -17.97
C GLU A 153 -0.50 11.20 -16.59
N ALA A 154 -1.61 10.45 -16.52
CA ALA A 154 -2.08 9.86 -15.26
C ALA A 154 -1.07 8.84 -14.69
N ALA A 155 -0.47 8.00 -15.55
CA ALA A 155 0.57 7.08 -15.14
C ALA A 155 1.81 7.82 -14.62
N MET A 156 2.24 8.90 -15.29
CA MET A 156 3.35 9.75 -14.84
C MET A 156 3.06 10.41 -13.48
N ILE A 157 1.84 10.89 -13.26
CA ILE A 157 1.40 11.43 -11.96
C ILE A 157 1.46 10.33 -10.88
N ALA A 158 1.00 9.12 -11.17
CA ALA A 158 1.06 7.99 -10.23
C ALA A 158 2.51 7.63 -9.86
N ALA A 159 3.41 7.63 -10.85
CA ALA A 159 4.83 7.39 -10.62
C ALA A 159 5.50 8.53 -9.82
N TYR A 160 5.12 9.79 -10.08
CA TYR A 160 5.62 10.96 -9.34
C TYR A 160 5.21 10.96 -7.87
N PHE A 161 3.97 10.59 -7.55
CA PHE A 161 3.49 10.45 -6.17
C PHE A 161 3.74 9.04 -5.59
N SER A 162 4.93 8.50 -5.84
CA SER A 162 5.32 7.18 -5.34
C SER A 162 6.75 7.16 -4.82
N LYS A 163 7.12 6.05 -4.17
CA LYS A 163 8.52 5.79 -3.77
C LYS A 163 9.48 5.79 -4.98
N ALA A 164 8.98 5.60 -6.20
CA ALA A 164 9.77 5.59 -7.43
C ALA A 164 9.94 6.97 -8.09
N ARG A 165 9.56 8.08 -7.43
CA ARG A 165 9.57 9.45 -7.99
C ARG A 165 10.88 9.85 -8.69
N LEU A 166 12.03 9.44 -8.13
CA LEU A 166 13.36 9.79 -8.66
C LEU A 166 13.93 8.75 -9.63
N SER A 167 13.16 7.72 -9.98
CA SER A 167 13.59 6.64 -10.86
C SER A 167 13.26 6.94 -12.31
N SER A 168 14.13 6.50 -13.23
CA SER A 168 13.81 6.45 -14.65
C SER A 168 13.01 5.19 -14.98
N THR A 169 12.01 5.29 -15.87
CA THR A 169 11.25 4.13 -16.38
C THR A 169 10.58 3.30 -15.27
N VAL A 170 9.58 3.90 -14.64
CA VAL A 170 8.76 3.32 -13.58
C VAL A 170 7.58 2.53 -14.17
N PRO A 171 7.39 1.25 -13.77
CA PRO A 171 6.20 0.50 -14.13
C PRO A 171 4.99 0.96 -13.33
N VAL A 172 3.90 1.29 -14.02
CA VAL A 172 2.63 1.73 -13.45
C VAL A 172 1.52 0.85 -14.00
N ASP A 173 0.81 0.18 -13.09
CA ASP A 173 -0.33 -0.66 -13.46
C ASP A 173 -1.58 0.20 -13.57
N ALA A 174 -2.37 -0.05 -14.61
CA ALA A 174 -3.69 0.52 -14.78
C ALA A 174 -4.75 -0.56 -15.00
N THR A 175 -5.91 -0.39 -14.36
CA THR A 175 -7.07 -1.24 -14.56
C THR A 175 -8.35 -0.44 -14.29
N LEU A 176 -9.51 -1.01 -14.62
CA LEU A 176 -10.78 -0.37 -14.29
C LEU A 176 -11.07 -0.48 -12.80
N ILE A 177 -11.69 0.54 -12.20
CA ILE A 177 -12.05 0.57 -10.78
C ILE A 177 -12.84 -0.68 -10.34
N LYS A 178 -13.70 -1.23 -11.21
CA LYS A 178 -14.45 -2.46 -10.91
C LYS A 178 -13.58 -3.70 -10.62
N HIS A 179 -12.32 -3.69 -11.06
CA HIS A 179 -11.32 -4.74 -10.82
C HIS A 179 -10.51 -4.50 -9.55
N VAL A 180 -10.59 -3.30 -8.96
CA VAL A 180 -9.88 -2.95 -7.72
C VAL A 180 -10.76 -3.25 -6.52
N LYS A 181 -10.23 -3.98 -5.55
CA LYS A 181 -10.96 -4.38 -4.33
C LYS A 181 -10.10 -4.20 -3.09
N LYS A 182 -10.71 -3.74 -2.00
CA LYS A 182 -10.10 -3.74 -0.67
C LYS A 182 -10.47 -5.03 0.07
N PRO A 183 -9.50 -5.90 0.44
CA PRO A 183 -9.78 -7.05 1.28
C PRO A 183 -10.26 -6.64 2.67
N ASN A 184 -11.18 -7.43 3.24
CA ASN A 184 -11.70 -7.18 4.58
C ASN A 184 -10.57 -7.28 5.62
N GLY A 185 -10.46 -6.28 6.49
CA GLY A 185 -9.44 -6.22 7.54
C GLY A 185 -8.05 -5.75 7.06
N ALA A 186 -7.87 -5.46 5.77
CA ALA A 186 -6.62 -4.90 5.28
C ALA A 186 -6.41 -3.47 5.76
N LYS A 187 -5.13 -3.07 5.85
CA LYS A 187 -4.73 -1.70 6.22
C LYS A 187 -5.32 -0.68 5.21
N PRO A 188 -5.57 0.57 5.64
CA PRO A 188 -5.97 1.65 4.73
C PRO A 188 -5.03 1.76 3.53
N GLY A 189 -5.57 2.10 2.35
CA GLY A 189 -4.80 2.19 1.11
C GLY A 189 -4.45 0.85 0.45
N TYR A 190 -4.48 -0.27 1.17
CA TYR A 190 -4.21 -1.58 0.58
C TYR A 190 -5.36 -2.03 -0.32
N VAL A 191 -5.02 -2.40 -1.55
CA VAL A 191 -5.95 -2.91 -2.56
C VAL A 191 -5.35 -4.10 -3.29
N ILE A 192 -6.20 -5.00 -3.74
CA ILE A 192 -5.89 -6.05 -4.70
C ILE A 192 -6.59 -5.71 -6.02
N TYR A 193 -5.99 -6.09 -7.14
CA TYR A 193 -6.54 -5.84 -8.45
C TYR A 193 -6.12 -6.91 -9.45
N ASP A 194 -6.92 -7.05 -10.50
CA ASP A 194 -6.68 -7.92 -11.64
C ASP A 194 -6.89 -7.18 -12.98
N ASN A 195 -6.66 -7.89 -14.08
CA ASN A 195 -6.90 -7.42 -15.44
C ASN A 195 -6.19 -6.09 -15.78
N GLN A 196 -4.97 -5.93 -15.26
CA GLN A 196 -4.18 -4.72 -15.41
C GLN A 196 -3.35 -4.70 -16.70
N THR A 197 -3.07 -3.49 -17.16
CA THR A 197 -2.08 -3.18 -18.18
C THR A 197 -0.96 -2.36 -17.54
N THR A 198 0.30 -2.75 -17.75
CA THR A 198 1.46 -2.03 -17.20
C THR A 198 1.99 -1.03 -18.23
N TYR A 199 2.10 0.22 -17.81
CA TYR A 199 2.71 1.33 -18.56
C TYR A 199 4.09 1.64 -17.98
N PHE A 200 5.05 2.00 -18.83
CA PHE A 200 6.37 2.42 -18.39
C PHE A 200 6.55 3.91 -18.63
N VAL A 201 6.68 4.68 -17.55
CA VAL A 201 6.73 6.14 -17.60
C VAL A 201 7.94 6.66 -16.84
N THR A 202 8.42 7.85 -17.18
CA THR A 202 9.43 8.54 -16.37
C THR A 202 8.75 9.71 -15.67
N PRO A 203 8.77 9.78 -14.34
CA PRO A 203 8.26 10.92 -13.59
C PRO A 203 8.95 12.22 -14.03
N ASP A 204 8.17 13.27 -14.24
CA ASP A 204 8.65 14.59 -14.62
C ASP A 204 7.89 15.65 -13.81
N GLU A 205 8.58 16.27 -12.86
CA GLU A 205 7.98 17.22 -11.93
C GLU A 205 7.41 18.45 -12.63
N GLU A 206 8.12 18.99 -13.63
CA GLU A 206 7.68 20.19 -14.34
C GLU A 206 6.37 19.93 -15.08
N LYS A 207 6.26 18.77 -15.74
CA LYS A 207 5.02 18.37 -16.42
C LYS A 207 3.88 18.12 -15.44
N VAL A 208 4.14 17.44 -14.32
CA VAL A 208 3.09 17.20 -13.31
C VAL A 208 2.57 18.52 -12.76
N GLN A 209 3.44 19.51 -12.49
CA GLN A 209 2.99 20.82 -12.02
C GLN A 209 2.23 21.61 -13.10
N ALA A 210 2.58 21.46 -14.38
CA ALA A 210 1.86 22.11 -15.48
C ALA A 210 0.42 21.61 -15.65
N LEU A 211 0.14 20.36 -15.27
CA LEU A 211 -1.20 19.75 -15.32
C LEU A 211 -2.07 20.10 -14.09
N LYS A 212 -1.51 20.80 -13.11
CA LYS A 212 -2.19 21.11 -11.86
C LYS A 212 -3.20 22.24 -12.05
N ASN A 213 -4.42 22.02 -11.56
CA ASN A 213 -5.50 23.01 -11.57
C ASN A 213 -5.36 24.06 -10.46
#